data_AF-Q21JX4-F1
#
_entry.id   AF-Q21JX4-F1
#
_cell.length_a   1.000
_cell.length_b   1.000
_cell.length_c   1.000
_cell.angle_alpha   90.00
_cell.angle_beta   90.00
_cell.angle_gamma   90.00
#
_symmetry.space_group_name_H-M   'P 1'
#
loop_
_entity.id
_entity.type
_entity.pdbx_description
1 polymer ?
#
loop_
_entity_poly.entity_id
_entity_poly.type
_entity_poly.pdbx_seq_one_letter_code
_entity_poly.pdbx_strand_id
1 'polypeptide(L)'
;MRNQAPTLKQLAVPQNSAEQPAQLQNAQPMQQGQNPKELLLSQLHDVATPEPVGYWPLAPGWWLLIALLLAAITGGIIGFFAWRNAKKRNKYRATAKRYLTALQKDYNRGEITASEALQQLNVLTKQAYFAAYPIARLTISGQCGEKWYQNLNNTLGKQSHDQWASLDKSIFEISYQPTSALSENNSTSAANKNLNHLFDFCMQWINHHPQLTAHAWKQLSNNQTKTNAITTTEAQHV
;
A
#
# COMPACT_ATOMS: atom_id res chain seq x y z
N MET A 1 51.72 -2.66 65.30
CA MET A 1 53.10 -2.74 65.82
C MET A 1 53.55 -4.18 65.79
N ARG A 2 54.84 -4.44 65.47
CA ARG A 2 55.53 -5.75 65.51
C ARG A 2 55.04 -6.79 64.48
N ASN A 3 55.89 -7.67 63.91
CA ASN A 3 57.37 -7.72 63.90
C ASN A 3 57.89 -8.43 62.63
N GLN A 4 59.21 -8.40 62.44
CA GLN A 4 59.93 -8.82 61.22
C GLN A 4 60.34 -10.31 61.19
N ALA A 5 60.84 -10.71 60.01
CA ALA A 5 61.80 -11.79 59.73
C ALA A 5 61.30 -13.25 59.74
N PRO A 6 61.95 -14.11 58.92
CA PRO A 6 62.95 -14.99 59.53
C PRO A 6 64.36 -14.95 58.91
N THR A 7 65.33 -14.99 59.82
CA THR A 7 66.72 -15.44 59.65
C THR A 7 66.83 -16.96 59.91
N LEU A 8 67.92 -17.68 59.65
CA LEU A 8 69.29 -17.30 59.26
C LEU A 8 69.88 -18.33 58.25
N LYS A 9 71.18 -18.22 57.95
CA LYS A 9 72.03 -19.24 57.32
C LYS A 9 72.49 -20.30 58.34
N GLN A 10 72.71 -21.53 57.87
CA GLN A 10 73.67 -22.52 58.39
C GLN A 10 73.85 -23.62 57.32
N LEU A 11 74.94 -24.39 57.19
CA LEU A 11 76.40 -24.22 57.22
C LEU A 11 76.98 -25.66 57.20
N ALA A 12 77.95 -25.95 56.32
CA ALA A 12 78.81 -27.18 56.27
C ALA A 12 78.12 -28.54 55.92
N VAL A 13 78.52 -29.36 54.92
CA VAL A 13 79.83 -30.01 54.62
C VAL A 13 80.30 -30.87 55.83
N PRO A 14 80.74 -32.15 55.71
CA PRO A 14 81.38 -32.85 54.57
C PRO A 14 80.55 -34.08 54.09
N GLN A 15 81.01 -35.08 53.31
CA GLN A 15 82.32 -35.51 52.78
C GLN A 15 82.24 -35.92 51.28
N ASN A 16 83.42 -36.15 50.67
CA ASN A 16 83.65 -37.04 49.53
C ASN A 16 84.77 -38.02 49.93
N SER A 17 84.52 -39.33 49.92
CA SER A 17 85.54 -40.38 50.09
C SER A 17 85.05 -41.72 49.55
N ALA A 18 85.72 -42.22 48.49
CA ALA A 18 85.69 -43.61 48.00
C ALA A 18 84.32 -44.10 47.45
N GLU A 19 84.22 -45.07 46.52
CA GLU A 19 85.18 -46.02 45.96
C GLU A 19 85.01 -46.19 44.43
N GLN A 20 86.10 -46.48 43.73
CA GLN A 20 86.13 -47.31 42.51
C GLN A 20 87.11 -48.45 42.84
N PRO A 21 86.83 -49.71 42.46
CA PRO A 21 87.15 -50.13 41.09
C PRO A 21 86.30 -51.30 40.54
N ALA A 22 86.80 -51.86 39.43
CA ALA A 22 86.52 -53.19 38.85
C ALA A 22 85.35 -53.33 37.87
N GLN A 23 85.62 -54.14 36.83
CA GLN A 23 84.72 -54.44 35.73
C GLN A 23 84.05 -55.81 35.91
N LEU A 24 82.80 -55.90 35.48
CA LEU A 24 82.11 -57.08 34.96
C LEU A 24 81.03 -56.51 34.01
N GLN A 25 80.56 -57.10 32.93
CA GLN A 25 80.77 -58.33 32.17
C GLN A 25 79.51 -58.38 31.29
N ASN A 26 79.59 -58.74 30.00
CA ASN A 26 78.41 -58.72 29.14
C ASN A 26 77.27 -59.63 29.65
N ALA A 27 76.06 -59.08 29.77
CA ALA A 27 74.80 -59.82 29.75
C ALA A 27 73.66 -58.92 29.23
N GLN A 28 73.21 -59.15 27.99
CA GLN A 28 71.98 -58.55 27.46
C GLN A 28 70.78 -59.45 27.76
N PRO A 29 69.61 -58.86 28.00
CA PRO A 29 68.37 -59.37 27.43
C PRO A 29 67.76 -58.36 26.45
N MET A 30 67.02 -58.87 25.47
CA MET A 30 66.33 -58.05 24.47
C MET A 30 65.01 -57.45 25.00
N GLN A 31 64.43 -56.57 24.17
CA GLN A 31 63.09 -55.97 24.27
C GLN A 31 63.03 -54.71 25.17
N GLN A 32 62.28 -53.65 24.82
CA GLN A 32 61.30 -53.46 23.73
C GLN A 32 61.54 -52.11 23.05
N GLY A 33 61.18 -52.00 21.77
CA GLY A 33 61.57 -50.84 20.94
C GLY A 33 61.05 -49.51 21.46
N GLN A 34 61.87 -48.46 21.36
CA GLN A 34 61.38 -47.08 21.37
C GLN A 34 60.26 -46.98 20.35
N ASN A 35 59.04 -46.79 20.83
CA ASN A 35 57.87 -46.80 19.99
C ASN A 35 57.93 -45.55 19.09
N PRO A 36 58.06 -45.66 17.75
CA PRO A 36 58.14 -44.47 16.89
C PRO A 36 56.85 -43.63 16.97
N LYS A 37 55.74 -44.25 17.41
CA LYS A 37 54.49 -43.58 17.78
C LYS A 37 54.64 -42.59 18.96
N GLU A 38 55.52 -42.80 19.94
CA GLU A 38 55.73 -41.85 21.04
C GLU A 38 56.55 -40.63 20.58
N LEU A 39 57.53 -40.82 19.69
CA LEU A 39 58.25 -39.73 19.03
C LEU A 39 57.38 -38.96 18.03
N LEU A 40 56.38 -39.60 17.42
CA LEU A 40 55.36 -38.92 16.61
C LEU A 40 54.38 -38.10 17.48
N LEU A 41 54.02 -38.60 18.68
CA LEU A 41 53.09 -37.92 19.58
C LEU A 41 53.73 -36.67 20.22
N SER A 42 55.02 -36.67 20.52
CA SER A 42 55.71 -35.47 21.02
C SER A 42 55.90 -34.39 19.96
N GLN A 43 55.89 -34.75 18.67
CA GLN A 43 55.84 -33.80 17.54
C GLN A 43 54.41 -33.29 17.24
N LEU A 44 53.40 -33.75 17.97
CA LEU A 44 51.98 -33.42 17.75
C LEU A 44 51.43 -32.44 18.82
N HIS A 45 52.30 -31.64 19.44
CA HIS A 45 51.93 -30.65 20.46
C HIS A 45 52.22 -29.19 20.05
N ASP A 46 52.18 -28.90 18.75
CA ASP A 46 52.09 -27.53 18.25
C ASP A 46 51.07 -27.44 17.11
N VAL A 47 49.85 -27.92 17.38
CA VAL A 47 48.70 -27.53 16.58
C VAL A 47 48.29 -26.15 17.06
N ALA A 48 48.67 -25.12 16.31
CA ALA A 48 48.19 -23.77 16.55
C ALA A 48 46.65 -23.82 16.60
N THR A 49 46.07 -23.56 17.76
CA THR A 49 44.61 -23.38 17.87
C THR A 49 44.24 -22.24 16.93
N PRO A 50 43.44 -22.47 15.88
CA PRO A 50 43.02 -21.37 15.03
C PRO A 50 42.29 -20.38 15.92
N GLU A 51 42.62 -19.09 15.79
CA GLU A 51 41.80 -18.04 16.42
C GLU A 51 40.33 -18.32 16.10
N PRO A 52 39.42 -18.19 17.08
CA PRO A 52 38.03 -18.58 16.90
C PRO A 52 37.50 -17.88 15.66
N VAL A 53 37.22 -18.66 14.61
CA VAL A 53 36.93 -18.13 13.27
C VAL A 53 35.87 -17.05 13.39
N GLY A 54 36.29 -15.79 13.22
CA GLY A 54 35.38 -14.67 13.25
C GLY A 54 34.24 -14.99 12.30
N TYR A 55 32.99 -14.83 12.75
CA TYR A 55 31.77 -15.39 12.15
C TYR A 55 31.40 -14.79 10.76
N TRP A 56 32.38 -14.43 9.93
CA TRP A 56 32.30 -13.78 8.63
C TRP A 56 33.43 -14.26 7.70
N PRO A 57 33.24 -14.30 6.38
CA PRO A 57 32.13 -13.70 5.65
C PRO A 57 31.00 -14.68 5.39
N LEU A 58 29.77 -14.29 5.76
CA LEU A 58 28.59 -14.82 5.09
C LEU A 58 28.74 -14.44 3.61
N ALA A 59 29.07 -15.41 2.75
CA ALA A 59 29.53 -15.15 1.39
C ALA A 59 28.54 -14.21 0.67
N PRO A 60 29.00 -13.21 -0.12
CA PRO A 60 28.14 -12.11 -0.59
C PRO A 60 26.91 -12.56 -1.40
N GLY A 61 26.91 -13.78 -1.94
CA GLY A 61 25.72 -14.41 -2.52
C GLY A 61 24.52 -14.55 -1.56
N TRP A 62 24.72 -14.68 -0.24
CA TRP A 62 23.63 -14.71 0.74
C TRP A 62 22.93 -13.36 0.86
N TRP A 63 23.68 -12.25 0.82
CA TRP A 63 23.11 -10.91 0.75
C TRP A 63 22.32 -10.72 -0.55
N LEU A 64 22.80 -11.29 -1.65
CA LEU A 64 22.11 -11.27 -2.95
C LEU A 64 20.81 -12.10 -2.91
N LEU A 65 20.80 -13.26 -2.25
CA LEU A 65 19.60 -14.07 -2.00
C LEU A 65 18.59 -13.33 -1.09
N ILE A 66 19.05 -12.71 -0.01
CA ILE A 66 18.21 -11.91 0.90
C ILE A 66 17.61 -10.71 0.16
N ALA A 67 18.41 -9.99 -0.64
CA ALA A 67 17.94 -8.87 -1.44
C ALA A 67 16.93 -9.30 -2.51
N LEU A 68 17.17 -10.43 -3.19
CA LEU A 68 16.22 -11.01 -4.16
C LEU A 68 14.90 -11.41 -3.49
N LEU A 69 14.96 -12.02 -2.30
CA LEU A 69 13.78 -12.42 -1.54
C LEU A 69 12.99 -11.18 -1.06
N LEU A 70 13.67 -10.14 -0.56
CA LEU A 70 13.05 -8.85 -0.22
C LEU A 70 12.41 -8.20 -1.44
N ALA A 71 13.07 -8.20 -2.61
CA ALA A 71 12.54 -7.64 -3.85
C ALA A 71 11.29 -8.42 -4.33
N ALA A 72 11.30 -9.75 -4.25
CA ALA A 72 10.15 -10.59 -4.57
C ALA A 72 8.97 -10.36 -3.61
N ILE A 73 9.22 -10.27 -2.30
CA ILE A 73 8.19 -10.01 -1.28
C ILE A 73 7.61 -8.60 -1.45
N THR A 74 8.45 -7.57 -1.55
CA THR A 74 7.99 -6.17 -1.72
C THR A 74 7.29 -5.97 -3.05
N GLY A 75 7.82 -6.48 -4.16
CA GLY A 75 7.18 -6.46 -5.47
C GLY A 75 5.85 -7.20 -5.48
N GLY A 76 5.78 -8.38 -4.84
CA GLY A 76 4.54 -9.15 -4.69
C GLY A 76 3.47 -8.42 -3.86
N ILE A 77 3.87 -7.79 -2.75
CA ILE A 77 2.98 -6.95 -1.93
C ILE A 77 2.48 -5.75 -2.73
N ILE A 78 3.37 -4.98 -3.36
CA ILE A 78 3.02 -3.79 -4.15
C ILE A 78 2.09 -4.18 -5.31
N GLY A 79 2.41 -5.25 -6.04
CA GLY A 79 1.59 -5.79 -7.13
C GLY A 79 0.22 -6.26 -6.65
N PHE A 80 0.14 -6.97 -5.53
CA PHE A 80 -1.12 -7.42 -4.94
C PHE A 80 -2.00 -6.26 -4.47
N PHE A 81 -1.44 -5.25 -3.79
CA PHE A 81 -2.18 -4.07 -3.39
C PHE A 81 -2.61 -3.22 -4.59
N ALA A 82 -1.76 -3.05 -5.60
CA ALA A 82 -2.11 -2.37 -6.85
C ALA A 82 -3.26 -3.09 -7.57
N TRP A 83 -3.18 -4.42 -7.73
CA TRP A 83 -4.24 -5.23 -8.34
C TRP A 83 -5.54 -5.21 -7.53
N ARG A 84 -5.46 -5.37 -6.20
CA ARG A 84 -6.63 -5.30 -5.31
C ARG A 84 -7.30 -3.93 -5.36
N ASN A 85 -6.52 -2.85 -5.43
CA ASN A 85 -7.04 -1.49 -5.58
C ASN A 85 -7.66 -1.26 -6.97
N ALA A 86 -7.02 -1.70 -8.05
CA ALA A 86 -7.60 -1.67 -9.40
C ALA A 86 -8.91 -2.47 -9.49
N LYS A 87 -8.95 -3.67 -8.90
CA LYS A 87 -10.13 -4.54 -8.90
C LYS A 87 -11.27 -3.99 -8.04
N LYS A 88 -10.97 -3.40 -6.87
CA LYS A 88 -11.95 -2.63 -6.07
C LYS A 88 -12.49 -1.42 -6.85
N ARG A 89 -11.63 -0.70 -7.57
CA ARG A 89 -12.00 0.46 -8.40
C ARG A 89 -12.89 0.08 -9.60
N ASN A 90 -12.79 -1.11 -10.17
CA ASN A 90 -13.73 -1.55 -11.20
C ASN A 90 -15.05 -2.14 -10.63
N LYS A 91 -15.08 -2.58 -9.36
CA LYS A 91 -16.31 -3.13 -8.75
C LYS A 91 -17.44 -2.10 -8.66
N TYR A 92 -17.20 -0.86 -8.22
CA TYR A 92 -18.28 0.14 -8.15
C TYR A 92 -18.86 0.45 -9.54
N ARG A 93 -18.03 0.49 -10.60
CA ARG A 93 -18.49 0.68 -11.99
C ARG A 93 -19.42 -0.46 -12.42
N ALA A 94 -19.04 -1.71 -12.17
CA ALA A 94 -19.88 -2.87 -12.48
C ALA A 94 -21.20 -2.84 -11.71
N THR A 95 -21.18 -2.52 -10.41
CA THR A 95 -22.39 -2.37 -9.59
C THR A 95 -23.28 -1.23 -10.09
N ALA A 96 -22.73 -0.04 -10.31
CA ALA A 96 -23.49 1.14 -10.74
C ALA A 96 -24.16 0.94 -12.10
N LYS A 97 -23.47 0.30 -13.07
CA LYS A 97 -24.10 -0.06 -14.36
C LYS A 97 -25.28 -1.01 -14.17
N ARG A 98 -25.15 -2.05 -13.33
CA ARG A 98 -26.24 -3.01 -13.10
C ARG A 98 -27.47 -2.34 -12.48
N TYR A 99 -27.28 -1.42 -11.53
CA TYR A 99 -28.39 -0.63 -10.98
C TYR A 99 -29.00 0.32 -12.01
N LEU A 100 -28.19 1.01 -12.84
CA LEU A 100 -28.69 1.90 -13.88
C LEU A 100 -29.53 1.13 -14.93
N THR A 101 -29.05 -0.02 -15.39
CA THR A 101 -29.77 -0.86 -16.35
C THR A 101 -31.05 -1.47 -15.76
N ALA A 102 -31.07 -1.81 -14.46
CA ALA A 102 -32.30 -2.21 -13.78
C ALA A 102 -33.30 -1.04 -13.74
N LEU A 103 -32.88 0.11 -13.22
CA LEU A 103 -33.70 1.31 -13.10
C LEU A 103 -34.32 1.75 -14.45
N GLN A 104 -33.54 1.71 -15.53
CA GLN A 104 -34.02 2.02 -16.88
C GLN A 104 -35.04 0.99 -17.38
N LYS A 105 -34.85 -0.30 -17.06
CA LYS A 105 -35.79 -1.37 -17.42
C LYS A 105 -37.11 -1.23 -16.67
N ASP A 106 -37.06 -0.90 -15.38
CA ASP A 106 -38.22 -0.78 -14.52
C ASP A 106 -39.05 0.46 -14.92
N TYR A 107 -38.39 1.57 -15.26
CA TYR A 107 -39.01 2.74 -15.88
C TYR A 107 -39.66 2.41 -17.24
N ASN A 108 -38.95 1.72 -18.13
CA ASN A 108 -39.48 1.33 -19.45
C ASN A 108 -40.66 0.35 -19.37
N ARG A 109 -40.88 -0.30 -18.22
CA ARG A 109 -42.04 -1.17 -17.94
C ARG A 109 -43.20 -0.43 -17.29
N GLY A 110 -43.02 0.83 -16.91
CA GLY A 110 -44.00 1.59 -16.13
C GLY A 110 -44.12 1.11 -14.68
N GLU A 111 -43.14 0.35 -14.16
CA GLU A 111 -43.14 -0.14 -12.78
C GLU A 111 -42.78 0.99 -11.78
N ILE A 112 -42.09 2.03 -12.24
CA ILE A 112 -41.75 3.25 -11.47
C ILE A 112 -42.11 4.52 -12.24
N THR A 113 -42.35 5.61 -11.51
CA THR A 113 -42.66 6.91 -12.11
C THR A 113 -41.41 7.62 -12.63
N ALA A 114 -41.58 8.59 -13.54
CA ALA A 114 -40.49 9.43 -14.05
C ALA A 114 -39.74 10.19 -12.94
N SER A 115 -40.48 10.73 -11.96
CA SER A 115 -39.95 11.41 -10.78
C SER A 115 -39.09 10.47 -9.94
N GLU A 116 -39.56 9.26 -9.71
CA GLU A 116 -38.86 8.24 -8.93
C GLU A 116 -37.60 7.76 -9.65
N ALA A 117 -37.68 7.51 -10.96
CA ALA A 117 -36.52 7.20 -11.79
C ALA A 117 -35.46 8.32 -11.75
N LEU A 118 -35.87 9.59 -11.81
CA LEU A 118 -34.96 10.74 -11.67
C LEU A 118 -34.24 10.78 -10.31
N GLN A 119 -34.99 10.65 -9.20
CA GLN A 119 -34.42 10.65 -7.86
C GLN A 119 -33.44 9.49 -7.67
N GLN A 120 -33.83 8.27 -8.05
CA GLN A 120 -32.96 7.09 -7.96
C GLN A 120 -31.71 7.22 -8.83
N LEU A 121 -31.82 7.78 -10.05
CA LEU A 121 -30.69 8.03 -10.94
C LEU A 121 -29.74 9.08 -10.38
N ASN A 122 -30.26 10.15 -9.76
CA ASN A 122 -29.45 11.17 -9.09
C ASN A 122 -28.66 10.58 -7.90
N VAL A 123 -29.35 9.83 -7.02
CA VAL A 123 -28.74 9.13 -5.88
C VAL A 123 -27.66 8.16 -6.35
N LEU A 124 -27.93 7.33 -7.36
CA LEU A 124 -26.96 6.40 -7.93
C LEU A 124 -25.74 7.12 -8.50
N THR A 125 -25.94 8.23 -9.21
CA THR A 125 -24.87 9.03 -9.81
C THR A 125 -24.00 9.68 -8.74
N LYS A 126 -24.60 10.23 -7.67
CA LYS A 126 -23.87 10.75 -6.50
C LYS A 126 -23.07 9.66 -5.78
N GLN A 127 -23.65 8.47 -5.58
CA GLN A 127 -22.94 7.33 -4.99
C GLN A 127 -21.74 6.90 -5.86
N ALA A 128 -21.93 6.79 -7.18
CA ALA A 128 -20.85 6.46 -8.12
C ALA A 128 -19.75 7.54 -8.12
N TYR A 129 -20.13 8.82 -8.06
CA TYR A 129 -19.19 9.95 -7.98
C TYR A 129 -18.35 9.93 -6.70
N PHE A 130 -18.96 9.75 -5.52
CA PHE A 130 -18.21 9.68 -4.27
C PHE A 130 -17.38 8.40 -4.14
N ALA A 131 -17.79 7.30 -4.80
CA ALA A 131 -16.97 6.09 -4.92
C ALA A 131 -15.75 6.29 -5.85
N ALA A 132 -15.88 7.10 -6.90
CA ALA A 132 -14.79 7.48 -7.79
C ALA A 132 -13.84 8.51 -7.15
N TYR A 133 -14.38 9.50 -6.43
CA TYR A 133 -13.66 10.65 -5.88
C TYR A 133 -13.94 10.88 -4.38
N PRO A 134 -13.34 10.08 -3.47
CA PRO A 134 -13.59 10.20 -2.03
C PRO A 134 -13.26 11.59 -1.45
N ILE A 135 -12.23 12.26 -1.99
CA ILE A 135 -11.77 13.58 -1.54
C ILE A 135 -12.81 14.67 -1.85
N ALA A 136 -13.51 14.56 -2.98
CA ALA A 136 -14.50 15.54 -3.42
C ALA A 136 -15.80 15.53 -2.58
N ARG A 137 -15.98 14.52 -1.72
CA ARG A 137 -17.15 14.41 -0.83
C ARG A 137 -17.30 15.61 0.11
N LEU A 138 -16.20 16.16 0.62
CA LEU A 138 -16.23 17.28 1.58
C LEU A 138 -16.60 18.62 0.94
N THR A 139 -16.26 18.82 -0.33
CA THR A 139 -16.44 20.10 -1.06
C THR A 139 -17.72 20.18 -1.89
N ILE A 140 -18.32 19.02 -2.21
CA ILE A 140 -19.52 18.91 -3.07
C ILE A 140 -20.75 18.49 -2.25
N SER A 141 -20.58 18.14 -0.97
CA SER A 141 -21.69 17.92 -0.03
C SER A 141 -22.51 19.20 0.15
N GLY A 142 -23.69 19.25 -0.50
CA GLY A 142 -24.57 20.42 -0.54
C GLY A 142 -24.81 20.97 -1.94
N GLN A 143 -24.08 20.52 -2.96
CA GLN A 143 -24.35 20.94 -4.34
C GLN A 143 -25.50 20.14 -4.97
N CYS A 144 -26.46 20.88 -5.51
CA CYS A 144 -27.64 20.39 -6.21
C CYS A 144 -27.73 21.04 -7.60
N GLY A 145 -28.70 20.61 -8.40
CA GLY A 145 -29.06 21.29 -9.64
C GLY A 145 -27.94 21.49 -10.65
N GLU A 146 -27.88 22.69 -11.20
CA GLU A 146 -26.90 23.10 -12.21
C GLU A 146 -25.44 22.98 -11.71
N LYS A 147 -25.15 23.35 -10.45
CA LYS A 147 -23.77 23.23 -9.90
C LYS A 147 -23.31 21.77 -9.85
N TRP A 148 -24.25 20.85 -9.59
CA TRP A 148 -24.00 19.41 -9.64
C TRP A 148 -23.75 18.91 -11.07
N TYR A 149 -24.58 19.34 -12.03
CA TYR A 149 -24.36 19.04 -13.46
C TYR A 149 -22.98 19.51 -13.95
N GLN A 150 -22.62 20.77 -13.68
CA GLN A 150 -21.32 21.32 -14.06
C GLN A 150 -20.16 20.51 -13.48
N ASN A 151 -20.24 20.02 -12.24
CA ASN A 151 -19.20 19.17 -11.68
C ASN A 151 -19.09 17.81 -12.40
N LEU A 152 -20.21 17.16 -12.72
CA LEU A 152 -20.18 15.93 -13.53
C LEU A 152 -19.55 16.20 -14.89
N ASN A 153 -19.98 17.27 -15.57
CA ASN A 153 -19.51 17.60 -16.91
C ASN A 153 -18.03 18.00 -16.94
N ASN A 154 -17.57 18.80 -15.97
CA ASN A 154 -16.16 19.19 -15.81
C ASN A 154 -15.23 18.01 -15.46
N THR A 155 -15.77 16.87 -14.99
CA THR A 155 -14.97 15.64 -14.86
C THR A 155 -14.85 14.85 -16.18
N LEU A 156 -15.68 15.12 -17.19
CA LEU A 156 -15.58 14.48 -18.49
C LEU A 156 -14.52 15.14 -19.38
N GLY A 157 -14.11 14.43 -20.44
CA GLY A 157 -13.22 14.99 -21.46
C GLY A 157 -13.93 16.04 -22.33
N LYS A 158 -13.17 16.95 -22.95
CA LYS A 158 -13.71 18.07 -23.73
C LYS A 158 -14.77 17.66 -24.78
N GLN A 159 -14.54 16.56 -25.50
CA GLN A 159 -15.49 16.01 -26.47
C GLN A 159 -16.86 15.67 -25.85
N SER A 160 -16.87 15.13 -24.63
CA SER A 160 -18.11 14.83 -23.90
C SER A 160 -18.76 16.09 -23.34
N HIS A 161 -17.98 17.11 -22.97
CA HIS A 161 -18.54 18.41 -22.56
C HIS A 161 -19.39 19.01 -23.69
N ASP A 162 -18.83 19.08 -24.90
CA ASP A 162 -19.53 19.61 -26.08
C ASP A 162 -20.77 18.77 -26.44
N GLN A 163 -20.70 17.44 -26.28
CA GLN A 163 -21.83 16.52 -26.52
C GLN A 163 -23.06 16.80 -25.63
N TRP A 164 -22.86 17.17 -24.36
CA TRP A 164 -23.94 17.37 -23.39
C TRP A 164 -24.29 18.83 -23.13
N ALA A 165 -23.68 19.78 -23.85
CA ALA A 165 -23.95 21.20 -23.69
C ALA A 165 -25.44 21.59 -23.86
N SER A 166 -26.21 20.79 -24.62
CA SER A 166 -27.65 20.94 -24.84
C SER A 166 -28.55 20.20 -23.83
N LEU A 167 -27.98 19.50 -22.84
CA LEU A 167 -28.77 18.80 -21.81
C LEU A 167 -29.53 19.80 -20.94
N ASP A 168 -30.83 19.56 -20.75
CA ASP A 168 -31.67 20.41 -19.91
C ASP A 168 -31.28 20.28 -18.43
N LYS A 169 -30.77 21.40 -17.91
CA LYS A 169 -30.22 21.55 -16.55
C LYS A 169 -31.30 21.50 -15.48
N SER A 170 -32.54 21.89 -15.82
CA SER A 170 -33.68 21.92 -14.90
C SER A 170 -34.04 20.53 -14.37
N ILE A 171 -33.72 19.47 -15.12
CA ILE A 171 -33.92 18.07 -14.73
C ILE A 171 -33.15 17.73 -13.45
N PHE A 172 -31.97 18.33 -13.26
CA PHE A 172 -31.22 18.13 -12.02
C PHE A 172 -31.86 18.83 -10.84
N GLU A 173 -32.55 19.97 -11.02
CA GLU A 173 -33.33 20.62 -9.94
C GLU A 173 -34.59 19.81 -9.60
N ILE A 174 -35.32 19.34 -10.63
CA ILE A 174 -36.48 18.46 -10.50
C ILE A 174 -36.12 17.20 -9.69
N SER A 175 -34.92 16.66 -9.87
CA SER A 175 -34.42 15.48 -9.13
C SER A 175 -34.28 15.68 -7.61
N TYR A 176 -34.36 16.91 -7.08
CA TYR A 176 -34.37 17.22 -5.65
C TYR A 176 -35.74 17.61 -5.09
N GLN A 177 -36.77 17.70 -5.94
CA GLN A 177 -38.13 17.96 -5.50
C GLN A 177 -38.78 16.67 -4.99
N PRO A 178 -39.59 16.72 -3.92
CA PRO A 178 -40.30 15.55 -3.42
C PRO A 178 -41.32 15.08 -4.46
N THR A 179 -41.50 13.76 -4.57
CA THR A 179 -42.35 13.12 -5.59
C THR A 179 -43.80 13.65 -5.58
N SER A 180 -44.31 14.04 -4.42
CA SER A 180 -45.63 14.67 -4.26
C SER A 180 -45.77 16.04 -4.93
N ALA A 181 -44.68 16.80 -5.06
CA ALA A 181 -44.69 18.10 -5.77
C ALA A 181 -44.55 17.93 -7.30
N LEU A 182 -44.33 16.71 -7.80
CA LEU A 182 -44.13 16.40 -9.22
C LEU A 182 -45.32 15.65 -9.86
N SER A 183 -46.36 15.34 -9.07
CA SER A 183 -47.63 14.79 -9.54
C SER A 183 -48.70 15.84 -9.85
N GLU A 184 -48.55 17.08 -9.36
CA GLU A 184 -49.53 18.17 -9.55
C GLU A 184 -49.23 19.09 -10.73
N ASN A 185 -48.06 18.95 -11.38
CA ASN A 185 -47.58 19.87 -12.41
C ASN A 185 -47.21 19.17 -13.72
N ASN A 186 -47.33 19.90 -14.84
CA ASN A 186 -47.01 19.41 -16.19
C ASN A 186 -45.52 19.02 -16.38
N SER A 187 -44.68 19.25 -15.35
CA SER A 187 -43.26 18.88 -15.26
C SER A 187 -42.99 17.40 -15.55
N THR A 188 -43.93 16.50 -15.24
CA THR A 188 -43.77 15.06 -15.50
C THR A 188 -43.60 14.76 -17.00
N SER A 189 -44.26 15.52 -17.89
CA SER A 189 -44.15 15.32 -19.35
C SER A 189 -42.78 15.77 -19.90
N ALA A 190 -42.28 16.92 -19.41
CA ALA A 190 -40.94 17.40 -19.75
C ALA A 190 -39.84 16.47 -19.20
N ALA A 191 -40.00 15.99 -17.96
CA ALA A 191 -39.13 14.99 -17.35
C ALA A 191 -39.08 13.70 -18.18
N ASN A 192 -40.24 13.12 -18.53
CA ASN A 192 -40.33 11.89 -19.34
C ASN A 192 -39.56 11.99 -20.67
N LYS A 193 -39.72 13.09 -21.41
CA LYS A 193 -39.08 13.27 -22.73
C LYS A 193 -37.55 13.26 -22.66
N ASN A 194 -36.99 13.85 -21.60
CA ASN A 194 -35.54 14.04 -21.47
C ASN A 194 -34.86 13.01 -20.56
N LEU A 195 -35.62 12.17 -19.84
CA LEU A 195 -35.08 11.17 -18.90
C LEU A 195 -34.16 10.15 -19.58
N ASN A 196 -34.47 9.72 -20.81
CA ASN A 196 -33.60 8.81 -21.57
C ASN A 196 -32.23 9.43 -21.87
N HIS A 197 -32.19 10.71 -22.26
CA HIS A 197 -30.92 11.45 -22.44
C HIS A 197 -30.13 11.56 -21.14
N LEU A 198 -30.80 11.67 -19.98
CA LEU A 198 -30.12 11.66 -18.68
C LEU A 198 -29.58 10.27 -18.31
N PHE A 199 -30.32 9.19 -18.60
CA PHE A 199 -29.82 7.82 -18.44
C PHE A 199 -28.54 7.61 -19.28
N ASP A 200 -28.54 8.07 -20.54
CA ASP A 200 -27.38 7.98 -21.44
C ASP A 200 -26.19 8.82 -20.94
N PHE A 201 -26.44 10.04 -20.44
CA PHE A 201 -25.42 10.87 -19.81
C PHE A 201 -24.79 10.17 -18.59
N CYS A 202 -25.61 9.71 -17.65
CA CYS A 202 -25.14 9.00 -16.46
C CYS A 202 -24.40 7.70 -16.81
N MET A 203 -24.86 6.96 -17.81
CA MET A 203 -24.21 5.75 -18.29
C MET A 203 -22.86 6.07 -18.97
N GLN A 204 -22.80 7.07 -19.85
CA GLN A 204 -21.54 7.52 -20.45
C GLN A 204 -20.56 7.99 -19.37
N TRP A 205 -21.03 8.72 -18.37
CA TRP A 205 -20.23 9.18 -17.24
C TRP A 205 -19.67 8.00 -16.43
N ILE A 206 -20.50 7.04 -16.00
CA ILE A 206 -20.06 5.84 -15.27
C ILE A 206 -19.03 5.02 -16.08
N ASN A 207 -19.15 5.01 -17.40
CA ASN A 207 -18.21 4.34 -18.30
C ASN A 207 -16.85 5.08 -18.39
N HIS A 208 -16.87 6.39 -18.67
CA HIS A 208 -15.72 7.13 -19.19
C HIS A 208 -15.09 8.15 -18.23
N HIS A 209 -15.66 8.38 -17.04
CA HIS A 209 -15.06 9.35 -16.10
C HIS A 209 -13.59 8.99 -15.80
N PRO A 210 -12.65 9.95 -15.92
CA PRO A 210 -11.24 9.75 -15.65
C PRO A 210 -10.99 9.66 -14.15
N GLN A 211 -9.78 9.25 -13.77
CA GLN A 211 -9.33 9.42 -12.38
C GLN A 211 -8.91 10.87 -12.18
N LEU A 212 -9.49 11.56 -11.19
CA LEU A 212 -9.02 12.88 -10.78
C LEU A 212 -7.60 12.74 -10.21
N THR A 213 -6.63 13.30 -10.92
CA THR A 213 -5.30 13.56 -10.36
C THR A 213 -5.39 14.72 -9.36
N ALA A 214 -4.43 14.83 -8.43
CA ALA A 214 -4.39 15.94 -7.48
C ALA A 214 -4.39 17.32 -8.17
N HIS A 215 -3.78 17.41 -9.35
CA HIS A 215 -3.79 18.61 -10.19
C HIS A 215 -5.17 18.90 -10.80
N ALA A 216 -5.83 17.90 -11.40
CA ALA A 216 -7.19 18.06 -11.92
C ALA A 216 -8.17 18.47 -10.80
N TRP A 217 -7.99 17.92 -9.60
CA TRP A 217 -8.82 18.28 -8.45
C TRP A 217 -8.61 19.75 -8.01
N LYS A 218 -7.35 20.22 -7.97
CA LYS A 218 -7.03 21.63 -7.68
C LYS A 218 -7.63 22.60 -8.71
N GLN A 219 -7.74 22.20 -9.98
CA GLN A 219 -8.41 23.03 -10.99
C GLN A 219 -9.92 23.12 -10.77
N LEU A 220 -10.57 21.99 -10.45
CA LEU A 220 -12.00 21.94 -10.13
C LEU A 220 -12.34 22.80 -8.89
N SER A 221 -11.55 22.72 -7.82
CA SER A 221 -11.75 23.57 -6.64
C SER A 221 -11.57 25.06 -6.94
N ASN A 222 -10.61 25.41 -7.81
CA ASN A 222 -10.35 26.81 -8.18
C ASN A 222 -11.45 27.39 -9.11
N ASN A 223 -12.07 26.56 -9.95
CA ASN A 223 -13.22 27.02 -10.73
C ASN A 223 -14.45 27.25 -9.84
N GLN A 224 -14.65 26.41 -8.81
CA GLN A 224 -15.70 26.58 -7.80
C GLN A 224 -15.54 27.88 -6.98
N THR A 225 -14.32 28.28 -6.61
CA THR A 225 -14.10 29.56 -5.92
C THR A 225 -14.42 30.77 -6.81
N LYS A 226 -14.10 30.69 -8.11
CA LYS A 226 -14.46 31.74 -9.08
C LYS A 226 -15.98 31.88 -9.25
N THR A 227 -16.71 30.77 -9.43
CA THR A 227 -18.18 30.83 -9.59
C THR A 227 -18.87 31.39 -8.35
N ASN A 228 -18.40 31.04 -7.15
CA ASN A 228 -18.97 31.57 -5.91
C ASN A 228 -18.68 33.07 -5.73
N ALA A 229 -17.48 33.54 -6.07
CA ALA A 229 -17.12 34.96 -6.00
C ALA A 229 -18.03 35.82 -6.90
N ILE A 230 -18.30 35.37 -8.14
CA ILE A 230 -19.19 36.07 -9.08
C ILE A 230 -20.60 36.19 -8.50
N THR A 231 -21.17 35.09 -7.97
CA THR A 231 -22.51 35.12 -7.37
C THR A 231 -22.61 35.97 -6.10
N THR A 232 -21.52 36.12 -5.33
CA THR A 232 -21.50 36.99 -4.15
C THR A 232 -21.48 38.47 -4.53
N THR A 233 -20.74 38.86 -5.59
CA THR A 233 -20.74 40.24 -6.07
C THR A 233 -22.11 40.66 -6.62
N GLU A 234 -22.82 39.76 -7.29
CA GLU A 234 -24.17 40.03 -7.82
C GLU A 234 -25.22 40.15 -6.69
N ALA A 235 -25.12 39.32 -5.65
CA ALA A 235 -25.99 39.36 -4.47
C ALA A 235 -25.71 40.53 -3.49
N GLN A 236 -24.68 41.34 -3.72
CA GLN A 236 -24.40 42.58 -2.97
C GLN A 236 -24.87 43.85 -3.70
N HIS A 237 -25.53 43.71 -4.86
CA HIS A 237 -25.96 44.82 -5.70
C HIS A 237 -27.48 44.87 -5.95
N VAL A 238 -28.25 44.16 -5.10
CA VAL A 238 -29.72 44.13 -5.03
C VAL A 238 -30.15 44.50 -3.61
#